data_AF-A0A4Q3FK92-F1
#
_entry.id   AF-A0A4Q3FK92-F1
#
_cell.length_a   1.000
_cell.length_b   1.000
_cell.length_c   1.000
_cell.angle_alpha   90.00
_cell.angle_beta   90.00
_cell.angle_gamma   90.00
#
_symmetry.space_group_name_H-M   'P 1'
#
loop_
_entity.id
_entity.type
_entity.pdbx_description
1 polymer ?
#
loop_
_entity_poly.entity_id
_entity_poly.type
_entity_poly.pdbx_seq_one_letter_code
_entity_poly.pdbx_strand_id
1 'polypeptide(L)'
;MAPRDTAKPIRNFILFFLPKVVRRHVKSADCCGRRRQPNQRGTRLPKRVCIYESFPYRLPALFRPATRLGTGRAASWPMSVRTAQSRKRLAAEAFGDIGPPYLRGDGRLPGMMRGLSRLSGRDVGPRGVGEGTQRRFSPADFEIDNNPGEPSDFAGSQARPGLPAGYDMTIRTVAVIGVGQMGGPMARNILKAGFELTVCDRDEAALAAFAALGARCTTRAADCADCDVVAVLVATPAQTRAVLLGSGGLLEGVADKAPIVAVMGTIAPNEMTSLAEALETKGIALVDAPISGGTMGAEDGTLAIMMGGAPELFERLRPLMESMGKAIYHCGSLGTGQVTKIVNNIVGVTTQMIAAEAYRICLDNGLKLGDVIPIYEAGTGRNFITRDVTDVTRAYTSWTGRRQDFDNLQAIMRKDIGLALSIGETSGPLPMLHALQAVLASAGEETFENWSRIAGAETASS
;
A
#
# COMPACT_ATOMS: atom_id res chain seq x y z
N MET A 1 -9.67 54.65 -0.88
CA MET A 1 -10.43 55.37 -1.91
C MET A 1 -10.22 54.61 -3.22
N ALA A 2 -11.30 54.09 -3.79
CA ALA A 2 -11.32 53.10 -4.88
C ALA A 2 -11.02 53.74 -6.28
N PRO A 3 -11.19 53.05 -7.42
CA PRO A 3 -10.10 52.58 -8.28
C PRO A 3 -10.20 53.16 -9.72
N ARG A 4 -9.32 52.76 -10.64
CA ARG A 4 -9.57 52.88 -12.08
C ARG A 4 -9.33 51.55 -12.79
N ASP A 5 -10.45 50.90 -13.11
CA ASP A 5 -10.63 50.01 -14.25
C ASP A 5 -10.37 50.74 -15.56
N THR A 6 -9.71 50.06 -16.51
CA THR A 6 -10.16 50.06 -17.92
C THR A 6 -9.74 48.75 -18.57
N ALA A 7 -10.71 47.86 -18.76
CA ALA A 7 -10.67 46.83 -19.78
C ALA A 7 -11.01 47.43 -21.16
N LYS A 8 -10.39 46.93 -22.24
CA LYS A 8 -11.07 46.56 -23.50
C LYS A 8 -10.17 45.73 -24.44
N PRO A 9 -10.78 44.95 -25.36
CA PRO A 9 -10.19 43.75 -25.99
C PRO A 9 -9.76 43.99 -27.44
N ILE A 10 -8.90 43.12 -27.99
CA ILE A 10 -8.71 43.01 -29.45
C ILE A 10 -8.74 41.54 -29.88
N ARG A 11 -9.70 41.25 -30.77
CA ARG A 11 -9.89 40.04 -31.56
C ARG A 11 -9.02 40.09 -32.82
N ASN A 12 -8.58 38.90 -33.25
CA ASN A 12 -8.29 38.47 -34.64
C ASN A 12 -7.24 39.22 -35.46
N PHE A 13 -6.12 38.52 -35.76
CA PHE A 13 -5.51 38.54 -37.09
C PHE A 13 -4.94 37.16 -37.44
N ILE A 14 -5.50 36.56 -38.50
CA ILE A 14 -4.95 35.44 -39.26
C ILE A 14 -4.04 36.05 -40.34
N LEU A 15 -2.79 35.59 -40.47
CA LEU A 15 -2.09 35.48 -41.76
C LEU A 15 -0.76 34.71 -41.62
N PHE A 16 -0.72 33.56 -42.31
CA PHE A 16 0.39 32.91 -43.02
C PHE A 16 1.84 33.21 -42.62
N PHE A 17 2.60 32.17 -42.26
CA PHE A 17 3.94 31.91 -42.83
C PHE A 17 4.29 30.40 -42.75
N LEU A 18 4.46 29.78 -43.92
CA LEU A 18 5.12 28.48 -44.13
C LEU A 18 6.65 28.67 -44.05
N PRO A 19 7.40 27.64 -43.64
CA PRO A 19 8.74 27.43 -44.17
C PRO A 19 8.89 26.13 -44.95
N LYS A 20 9.75 26.26 -45.96
CA LYS A 20 10.10 25.32 -47.03
C LYS A 20 10.85 24.08 -46.53
N VAL A 21 10.50 22.98 -47.19
CA VAL A 21 11.31 21.84 -47.63
C VAL A 21 12.84 22.03 -47.54
N VAL A 22 13.51 21.10 -46.87
CA VAL A 22 14.91 20.70 -47.15
C VAL A 22 14.96 19.19 -47.33
N ARG A 23 15.17 18.76 -48.59
CA ARG A 23 15.54 17.39 -48.98
C ARG A 23 17.07 17.25 -48.87
N ARG A 24 17.56 16.23 -48.16
CA ARG A 24 18.91 15.65 -48.33
C ARG A 24 18.71 14.21 -48.82
N HIS A 25 18.93 13.95 -50.11
CA HIS A 25 20.14 13.31 -50.66
C HIS A 25 20.47 11.96 -50.03
N VAL A 26 19.94 10.87 -50.61
CA VAL A 26 20.55 9.55 -50.55
C VAL A 26 21.07 9.24 -51.95
N LYS A 27 22.36 8.91 -52.03
CA LYS A 27 23.12 8.62 -53.23
C LYS A 27 22.63 7.33 -53.89
N SER A 28 22.51 7.39 -55.21
CA SER A 28 22.42 6.25 -56.11
C SER A 28 23.72 5.46 -56.13
N ALA A 29 23.61 4.13 -56.18
CA ALA A 29 24.63 3.24 -56.70
C ALA A 29 23.97 2.40 -57.81
N ASP A 30 24.48 2.58 -59.02
CA ASP A 30 24.14 1.85 -60.23
C ASP A 30 24.85 0.49 -60.31
N CYS A 31 24.38 -0.31 -61.27
CA CYS A 31 24.99 -1.48 -61.91
C CYS A 31 24.77 -2.85 -61.25
N CYS A 32 23.80 -3.62 -61.79
CA CYS A 32 24.10 -4.62 -62.82
C CYS A 32 22.79 -5.17 -63.44
N GLY A 33 22.65 -5.08 -64.75
CA GLY A 33 21.44 -5.49 -65.47
C GLY A 33 21.43 -6.94 -65.93
N ARG A 34 20.23 -7.44 -66.30
CA ARG A 34 19.97 -8.19 -67.55
C ARG A 34 18.46 -8.32 -67.79
N ARG A 35 18.11 -8.18 -69.08
CA ARG A 35 16.77 -8.06 -69.69
C ARG A 35 16.01 -9.40 -69.76
N ARG A 36 14.67 -9.36 -69.78
CA ARG A 36 13.79 -9.90 -70.86
C ARG A 36 12.27 -9.69 -70.56
N GLN A 37 11.70 -8.68 -71.22
CA GLN A 37 10.46 -8.58 -72.05
C GLN A 37 9.16 -9.44 -71.84
N PRO A 38 8.01 -8.99 -72.41
CA PRO A 38 6.68 -8.94 -71.76
C PRO A 38 5.53 -9.69 -72.49
N ASN A 39 4.33 -9.72 -71.88
CA ASN A 39 2.97 -9.82 -72.47
C ASN A 39 1.98 -10.30 -71.38
N GLN A 40 0.68 -10.02 -71.32
CA GLN A 40 -0.27 -9.15 -72.02
C GLN A 40 -1.61 -9.16 -71.23
N ARG A 41 -2.37 -8.05 -71.33
CA ARG A 41 -3.85 -7.89 -71.29
C ARG A 41 -4.69 -8.27 -70.05
N GLY A 42 -5.48 -7.29 -69.59
CA GLY A 42 -6.94 -7.46 -69.58
C GLY A 42 -7.71 -7.35 -68.26
N THR A 43 -8.03 -6.11 -67.86
CA THR A 43 -9.33 -5.65 -67.29
C THR A 43 -10.04 -6.43 -66.17
N ARG A 44 -10.17 -5.80 -64.98
CA ARG A 44 -11.42 -5.34 -64.32
C ARG A 44 -11.22 -5.18 -62.80
N LEU A 45 -11.38 -3.94 -62.30
CA LEU A 45 -11.77 -3.60 -60.93
C LEU A 45 -13.28 -3.28 -60.92
N PRO A 46 -14.01 -3.14 -59.79
CA PRO A 46 -13.60 -3.06 -58.36
C PRO A 46 -14.44 -4.04 -57.47
N LYS A 47 -14.33 -4.24 -56.15
CA LYS A 47 -14.21 -3.36 -54.97
C LYS A 47 -13.82 -4.21 -53.72
N ARG A 48 -13.00 -3.58 -52.86
CA ARG A 48 -13.01 -3.54 -51.37
C ARG A 48 -12.54 -4.74 -50.51
N VAL A 49 -11.83 -4.30 -49.45
CA VAL A 49 -11.44 -4.93 -48.17
C VAL A 49 -10.10 -5.68 -48.19
N CYS A 50 -9.04 -5.00 -47.77
CA CYS A 50 -7.80 -5.62 -47.29
C CYS A 50 -7.75 -5.48 -45.76
N ILE A 51 -7.81 -6.62 -45.11
CA ILE A 51 -7.45 -6.87 -43.71
C ILE A 51 -5.92 -6.82 -43.66
N TYR A 52 -5.36 -6.10 -42.68
CA TYR A 52 -3.92 -6.07 -42.43
C TYR A 52 -3.52 -7.38 -41.71
N GLU A 53 -2.68 -8.18 -42.36
CA GLU A 53 -2.04 -9.35 -41.76
C GLU A 53 -0.87 -8.93 -40.84
N SER A 54 -0.85 -9.51 -39.65
CA SER A 54 0.16 -9.32 -38.61
C SER A 54 1.38 -10.22 -38.85
N PHE A 55 2.57 -9.64 -38.74
CA PHE A 55 3.86 -10.32 -38.69
C PHE A 55 3.98 -11.27 -37.47
N PRO A 56 4.57 -12.47 -37.60
CA PRO A 56 4.97 -13.28 -36.45
C PRO A 56 6.42 -12.99 -36.04
N TYR A 57 6.61 -12.57 -34.77
CA TYR A 57 7.92 -12.57 -34.12
C TYR A 57 8.29 -14.00 -33.68
N ARG A 58 9.48 -14.47 -34.09
CA ARG A 58 10.13 -15.70 -33.61
C ARG A 58 10.99 -15.39 -32.37
N LEU A 59 10.80 -16.15 -31.30
CA LEU A 59 11.73 -16.27 -30.16
C LEU A 59 12.84 -17.30 -30.48
N PRO A 60 14.08 -17.14 -29.99
CA PRO A 60 15.16 -18.11 -30.18
C PRO A 60 15.14 -19.20 -29.10
N ALA A 61 15.23 -20.47 -29.52
CA ALA A 61 15.41 -21.62 -28.65
C ALA A 61 16.91 -21.94 -28.48
N LEU A 62 17.42 -21.77 -27.26
CA LEU A 62 18.65 -22.38 -26.76
C LEU A 62 18.23 -23.46 -25.76
N PHE A 63 18.54 -24.72 -26.03
CA PHE A 63 19.02 -25.74 -25.09
C PHE A 63 19.03 -27.12 -25.79
N ARG A 64 20.22 -27.67 -25.98
CA ARG A 64 20.47 -29.10 -26.24
C ARG A 64 20.92 -29.75 -24.92
N PRO A 65 20.55 -31.00 -24.66
CA PRO A 65 21.41 -31.87 -23.86
C PRO A 65 21.86 -33.09 -24.67
N ALA A 66 23.14 -33.41 -24.56
CA ALA A 66 23.71 -34.69 -24.90
C ALA A 66 24.59 -35.13 -23.73
N THR A 67 24.20 -36.20 -23.04
CA THR A 67 25.10 -36.89 -22.09
C THR A 67 24.98 -38.39 -22.24
N ARG A 68 26.17 -39.00 -22.23
CA ARG A 68 26.52 -40.40 -22.46
C ARG A 68 26.10 -41.34 -21.33
N LEU A 69 26.01 -42.60 -21.72
CA LEU A 69 25.92 -43.84 -20.93
C LEU A 69 27.05 -43.99 -19.89
N GLY A 70 26.69 -44.59 -18.75
CA GLY A 70 27.61 -45.08 -17.73
C GLY A 70 26.91 -45.93 -16.65
N THR A 71 26.85 -47.25 -16.89
CA THR A 71 26.88 -48.40 -15.96
C THR A 71 26.22 -48.33 -14.56
N GLY A 72 25.38 -49.33 -14.25
CA GLY A 72 25.46 -50.00 -12.95
C GLY A 72 24.17 -50.42 -12.22
N ARG A 73 23.87 -51.72 -12.32
CA ARG A 73 23.21 -52.63 -11.34
C ARG A 73 21.69 -52.59 -11.13
N ALA A 74 21.20 -53.82 -10.99
CA ALA A 74 19.83 -54.30 -10.95
C ALA A 74 19.28 -54.49 -9.53
N ALA A 75 17.96 -54.43 -9.39
CA ALA A 75 17.12 -55.15 -8.42
C ALA A 75 15.64 -54.89 -8.80
N SER A 76 14.93 -55.84 -9.43
CA SER A 76 14.05 -56.88 -8.82
C SER A 76 12.56 -56.49 -8.83
N TRP A 77 11.81 -57.30 -9.59
CA TRP A 77 10.34 -57.39 -9.81
C TRP A 77 9.53 -57.74 -8.53
N PRO A 78 8.16 -57.76 -8.51
CA PRO A 78 7.25 -57.95 -9.65
C PRO A 78 5.96 -57.10 -9.72
N MET A 79 5.51 -56.88 -10.97
CA MET A 79 4.11 -56.63 -11.34
C MET A 79 3.38 -57.97 -11.56
N SER A 80 2.16 -58.09 -11.04
CA SER A 80 1.20 -59.11 -11.44
C SER A 80 0.27 -58.56 -12.52
N VAL A 81 0.07 -59.35 -13.57
CA VAL A 81 -0.78 -59.08 -14.73
C VAL A 81 -2.16 -59.71 -14.51
N ARG A 82 -3.25 -58.95 -14.67
CA ARG A 82 -4.56 -59.47 -15.13
C ARG A 82 -5.31 -58.44 -16.00
N THR A 83 -5.23 -58.68 -17.31
CA THR A 83 -6.31 -58.67 -18.33
C THR A 83 -7.41 -57.61 -18.30
N ALA A 84 -7.29 -56.68 -19.26
CA ALA A 84 -8.24 -56.33 -20.31
C ALA A 84 -9.77 -56.37 -20.04
N GLN A 85 -10.38 -55.18 -20.03
CA GLN A 85 -11.65 -54.94 -20.71
C GLN A 85 -11.83 -53.44 -21.08
N SER A 86 -12.04 -53.20 -22.38
CA SER A 86 -12.97 -52.21 -22.92
C SER A 86 -12.56 -50.73 -23.08
N ARG A 87 -12.10 -50.45 -24.32
CA ARG A 87 -12.63 -49.43 -25.27
C ARG A 87 -12.44 -47.93 -24.98
N LYS A 88 -11.61 -47.32 -25.85
CA LYS A 88 -11.85 -46.06 -26.59
C LYS A 88 -12.57 -44.94 -25.85
N ARG A 89 -11.80 -44.00 -25.29
CA ARG A 89 -12.02 -42.54 -25.33
C ARG A 89 -10.96 -41.87 -24.46
N LEU A 90 -9.87 -41.40 -25.07
CA LEU A 90 -8.94 -40.43 -24.46
C LEU A 90 -8.16 -39.77 -25.60
N ALA A 91 -8.85 -38.85 -26.27
CA ALA A 91 -8.27 -37.80 -27.12
C ALA A 91 -9.41 -36.85 -27.49
N ALA A 92 -9.75 -35.93 -26.57
CA ALA A 92 -10.42 -34.64 -26.81
C ALA A 92 -11.05 -34.10 -25.51
N GLU A 93 -10.24 -33.67 -24.53
CA GLU A 93 -10.68 -32.70 -23.51
C GLU A 93 -9.48 -31.80 -23.15
N ALA A 94 -9.13 -30.93 -24.10
CA ALA A 94 -8.41 -29.70 -23.84
C ALA A 94 -8.93 -28.71 -24.90
N PHE A 95 -9.47 -27.58 -24.41
CA PHE A 95 -10.15 -26.49 -25.13
C PHE A 95 -11.68 -26.60 -25.29
N GLY A 96 -12.36 -25.76 -24.50
CA GLY A 96 -13.77 -25.38 -24.55
C GLY A 96 -14.17 -24.94 -23.13
N ASP A 97 -14.77 -23.79 -22.85
CA ASP A 97 -15.21 -22.66 -23.66
C ASP A 97 -15.49 -21.55 -22.61
N ILE A 98 -14.89 -20.36 -22.76
CA ILE A 98 -15.15 -19.21 -21.86
C ILE A 98 -16.03 -18.24 -22.64
N GLY A 99 -17.30 -18.15 -22.26
CA GLY A 99 -18.25 -17.13 -22.73
C GLY A 99 -19.33 -16.86 -21.68
N PRO A 100 -19.70 -15.60 -21.38
CA PRO A 100 -20.54 -15.26 -20.24
C PRO A 100 -22.04 -15.30 -20.60
N PRO A 101 -22.95 -15.60 -19.65
CA PRO A 101 -24.36 -15.33 -19.83
C PRO A 101 -24.82 -14.23 -18.86
N TYR A 102 -25.02 -13.01 -19.36
CA TYR A 102 -26.00 -12.08 -18.76
C TYR A 102 -26.57 -11.21 -19.87
N LEU A 103 -27.83 -11.46 -20.21
CA LEU A 103 -28.86 -10.50 -20.62
C LEU A 103 -30.08 -11.30 -21.09
N ARG A 104 -31.13 -11.33 -20.24
CA ARG A 104 -32.54 -11.21 -20.64
C ARG A 104 -33.38 -11.15 -19.37
N GLY A 105 -33.96 -9.98 -19.14
CA GLY A 105 -35.11 -9.85 -18.27
C GLY A 105 -36.34 -10.45 -18.94
N ASP A 106 -37.27 -10.91 -18.11
CA ASP A 106 -38.68 -10.55 -18.24
C ASP A 106 -39.47 -11.11 -17.05
N GLY A 107 -40.22 -10.23 -16.40
CA GLY A 107 -41.59 -10.56 -15.98
C GLY A 107 -41.84 -11.07 -14.55
N ARG A 108 -42.54 -10.20 -13.79
CA ARG A 108 -43.63 -10.49 -12.83
C ARG A 108 -43.26 -10.65 -11.34
N LEU A 109 -43.49 -9.56 -10.60
CA LEU A 109 -44.20 -9.57 -9.29
C LEU A 109 -45.72 -9.47 -9.57
N PRO A 110 -46.67 -9.78 -8.66
CA PRO A 110 -46.62 -9.56 -7.20
C PRO A 110 -47.33 -10.61 -6.30
N GLY A 111 -47.21 -10.49 -4.96
CA GLY A 111 -48.16 -11.16 -4.05
C GLY A 111 -47.74 -11.38 -2.59
N MET A 112 -47.78 -10.32 -1.78
CA MET A 112 -48.39 -10.21 -0.43
C MET A 112 -48.59 -11.46 0.49
N MET A 113 -48.08 -11.30 1.73
CA MET A 113 -48.75 -11.54 3.04
C MET A 113 -48.58 -12.88 3.82
N ARG A 114 -48.34 -12.67 5.13
CA ARG A 114 -48.53 -13.54 6.33
C ARG A 114 -47.42 -14.55 6.62
N GLY A 115 -46.99 -14.78 7.85
CA GLY A 115 -47.45 -14.32 9.16
C GLY A 115 -46.64 -15.04 10.25
N LEU A 116 -46.50 -14.39 11.40
CA LEU A 116 -45.84 -14.89 12.60
C LEU A 116 -46.42 -16.23 13.11
N SER A 117 -45.55 -17.09 13.65
CA SER A 117 -45.80 -17.69 14.97
C SER A 117 -44.57 -18.39 15.57
N ARG A 118 -44.25 -17.93 16.77
CA ARG A 118 -43.48 -18.49 17.90
C ARG A 118 -43.36 -20.03 17.92
N LEU A 119 -42.25 -20.54 18.44
CA LEU A 119 -42.20 -21.20 19.76
C LEU A 119 -40.77 -21.58 20.20
N SER A 120 -40.65 -21.62 21.52
CA SER A 120 -39.51 -21.83 22.40
C SER A 120 -38.84 -23.21 22.31
N GLY A 121 -37.54 -23.24 22.62
CA GLY A 121 -36.84 -24.46 23.07
C GLY A 121 -35.46 -24.11 23.60
N ARG A 122 -35.30 -24.14 24.93
CA ARG A 122 -33.97 -24.24 25.57
C ARG A 122 -33.49 -25.67 25.37
N ASP A 123 -32.27 -25.83 24.90
CA ASP A 123 -31.46 -27.02 25.17
C ASP A 123 -30.02 -26.60 25.47
N VAL A 124 -29.49 -27.19 26.54
CA VAL A 124 -28.17 -26.94 27.10
C VAL A 124 -27.32 -28.18 26.90
N GLY A 125 -26.16 -28.02 26.29
CA GLY A 125 -25.00 -28.93 26.40
C GLY A 125 -24.24 -29.15 25.09
N PRO A 126 -23.00 -29.67 25.12
CA PRO A 126 -21.90 -29.46 26.06
C PRO A 126 -20.72 -28.73 25.39
N ARG A 127 -19.75 -28.30 26.22
CA ARG A 127 -18.52 -27.60 25.84
C ARG A 127 -17.71 -28.40 24.80
N GLY A 128 -17.50 -27.81 23.63
CA GLY A 128 -16.52 -28.21 22.62
C GLY A 128 -15.46 -27.12 22.50
N VAL A 129 -14.20 -27.54 22.42
CA VAL A 129 -12.99 -26.74 22.31
C VAL A 129 -13.11 -25.78 21.12
N GLY A 130 -12.97 -24.48 21.37
CA GLY A 130 -13.14 -23.45 20.35
C GLY A 130 -11.99 -23.45 19.36
N GLU A 131 -12.28 -23.88 18.12
CA GLU A 131 -11.56 -23.37 16.95
C GLU A 131 -11.79 -21.86 16.87
N GLY A 132 -10.71 -21.09 16.77
CA GLY A 132 -10.74 -19.64 16.67
C GLY A 132 -11.55 -19.20 15.45
N THR A 133 -12.82 -18.88 15.67
CA THR A 133 -13.69 -18.30 14.66
C THR A 133 -13.26 -16.85 14.48
N GLN A 134 -12.66 -16.55 13.33
CA GLN A 134 -12.39 -15.18 12.91
C GLN A 134 -13.69 -14.38 13.02
N ARG A 135 -13.69 -13.37 13.90
CA ARG A 135 -14.84 -12.49 14.09
C ARG A 135 -15.06 -11.72 12.78
N ARG A 136 -16.20 -11.92 12.13
CA ARG A 136 -16.60 -11.11 10.96
C ARG A 136 -16.85 -9.68 11.44
N PHE A 137 -16.09 -8.72 10.90
CA PHE A 137 -16.46 -7.31 10.98
C PHE A 137 -17.75 -7.11 10.19
N SER A 138 -18.78 -6.59 10.85
CA SER A 138 -20.04 -6.21 10.24
C SER A 138 -19.94 -4.80 9.64
N PRO A 139 -20.81 -4.41 8.69
CA PRO A 139 -20.84 -3.04 8.18
C PRO A 139 -21.04 -1.97 9.27
N ALA A 140 -21.64 -2.32 10.41
CA ALA A 140 -21.79 -1.44 11.56
C ALA A 140 -20.48 -1.20 12.33
N ASP A 141 -19.43 -2.01 12.10
CA ASP A 141 -18.10 -1.80 12.68
C ASP A 141 -17.27 -0.74 11.93
N PHE A 142 -17.77 -0.21 10.80
CA PHE A 142 -17.08 0.74 9.91
C PHE A 142 -17.77 2.11 9.82
N GLU A 143 -18.34 2.61 10.92
CA GLU A 143 -18.72 4.03 10.98
C GLU A 143 -17.46 4.89 11.16
N ILE A 144 -16.98 5.46 10.05
CA ILE A 144 -15.93 6.48 10.06
C ILE A 144 -16.60 7.80 10.44
N ASP A 145 -16.20 8.40 11.57
CA ASP A 145 -16.56 9.79 11.89
C ASP A 145 -15.86 10.72 10.88
N ASN A 146 -16.60 11.07 9.82
CA ASN A 146 -16.19 12.00 8.78
C ASN A 146 -16.53 13.43 9.19
N ASN A 147 -16.00 13.91 10.31
CA ASN A 147 -15.94 15.34 10.56
C ASN A 147 -14.57 15.87 10.10
N PRO A 148 -14.38 16.18 8.80
CA PRO A 148 -13.19 16.88 8.37
C PRO A 148 -13.28 18.28 8.98
N GLY A 149 -12.41 18.59 9.94
CA GLY A 149 -12.11 19.99 10.21
C GLY A 149 -11.84 20.66 8.86
N GLU A 150 -12.47 21.83 8.63
CA GLU A 150 -12.46 22.48 7.32
C GLU A 150 -11.06 22.55 6.71
N PRO A 151 -10.93 22.45 5.37
CA PRO A 151 -9.65 22.52 4.69
C PRO A 151 -9.08 23.94 4.83
N SER A 152 -8.29 24.18 5.88
CA SER A 152 -7.55 25.43 6.04
C SER A 152 -6.48 25.51 4.96
N ASP A 153 -6.51 26.58 4.17
CA ASP A 153 -5.57 26.87 3.09
C ASP A 153 -4.11 26.61 3.49
N PHE A 154 -3.44 25.82 2.66
CA PHE A 154 -2.04 25.43 2.78
C PHE A 154 -1.12 26.61 2.42
N ALA A 155 -0.90 27.54 3.35
CA ALA A 155 0.23 28.47 3.30
C ALA A 155 0.51 29.06 4.68
N GLY A 156 1.75 28.88 5.17
CA GLY A 156 2.29 29.63 6.31
C GLY A 156 2.59 28.77 7.54
N SER A 157 3.82 28.27 7.64
CA SER A 157 4.38 27.78 8.89
C SER A 157 4.55 28.96 9.87
N GLN A 158 3.78 28.98 10.95
CA GLN A 158 4.17 29.67 12.17
C GLN A 158 4.35 28.64 13.29
N ALA A 159 5.48 28.74 13.98
CA ALA A 159 5.79 27.96 15.17
C ALA A 159 4.68 28.16 16.21
N ARG A 160 4.10 27.06 16.71
CA ARG A 160 3.06 27.11 17.74
C ARG A 160 3.71 27.30 19.13
N PRO A 161 3.30 28.31 19.91
CA PRO A 161 3.70 28.45 21.31
C PRO A 161 2.75 27.64 22.20
N GLY A 162 3.29 26.65 22.93
CA GLY A 162 2.61 25.96 24.04
C GLY A 162 1.33 25.20 23.69
N LEU A 163 0.91 24.30 24.58
CA LEU A 163 -0.38 23.61 24.47
C LEU A 163 -1.53 24.63 24.49
N PRO A 164 -2.49 24.57 23.55
CA PRO A 164 -3.71 25.38 23.63
C PRO A 164 -4.46 25.09 24.92
N ALA A 165 -4.85 26.13 25.65
CA ALA A 165 -5.72 26.01 26.82
C ALA A 165 -7.10 25.51 26.36
N GLY A 166 -7.46 24.27 26.70
CA GLY A 166 -8.78 23.70 26.38
C GLY A 166 -8.87 22.18 26.28
N TYR A 167 -7.75 21.46 26.21
CA TYR A 167 -7.77 19.99 26.24
C TYR A 167 -7.83 19.48 27.68
N ASP A 168 -8.71 18.52 27.94
CA ASP A 168 -8.78 17.80 29.21
C ASP A 168 -7.48 17.00 29.42
N MET A 169 -6.67 17.45 30.39
CA MET A 169 -5.33 16.94 30.68
C MET A 169 -5.38 15.63 31.49
N THR A 170 -6.13 14.61 31.03
CA THR A 170 -6.08 13.28 31.65
C THR A 170 -4.81 12.50 31.30
N ILE A 171 -4.10 12.88 30.23
CA ILE A 171 -2.83 12.29 29.79
C ILE A 171 -1.71 13.32 29.98
N ARG A 172 -0.73 13.01 30.81
CA ARG A 172 0.44 13.84 31.07
C ARG A 172 1.75 13.12 30.72
N THR A 173 1.80 11.83 31.01
CA THR A 173 2.99 10.98 30.84
C THR A 173 2.80 10.01 29.68
N VAL A 174 3.75 10.00 28.77
CA VAL A 174 3.69 9.18 27.55
C VAL A 174 4.99 8.40 27.42
N ALA A 175 4.90 7.10 27.19
CA ALA A 175 6.02 6.29 26.77
C ALA A 175 5.96 6.01 25.26
N VAL A 176 7.10 6.07 24.59
CA VAL A 176 7.26 5.60 23.21
C VAL A 176 8.24 4.41 23.22
N ILE A 177 7.74 3.23 22.86
CA ILE A 177 8.53 2.02 22.70
C ILE A 177 8.90 1.88 21.22
N GLY A 178 10.19 2.02 20.93
CA GLY A 178 10.74 2.04 19.57
C GLY A 178 10.84 3.46 19.02
N VAL A 179 12.06 4.00 18.97
CA VAL A 179 12.36 5.35 18.46
C VAL A 179 13.26 5.31 17.22
N GLY A 180 13.00 4.35 16.34
CA GLY A 180 13.63 4.25 15.02
C GLY A 180 13.14 5.34 14.04
N GLN A 181 13.14 5.01 12.75
CA GLN A 181 12.84 5.96 11.66
C GLN A 181 11.51 6.70 11.79
N MET A 182 10.47 6.01 12.29
CA MET A 182 9.14 6.62 12.52
C MET A 182 8.98 7.10 13.97
N GLY A 183 9.31 6.26 14.95
CA GLY A 183 9.09 6.57 16.36
C GLY A 183 9.94 7.73 16.89
N GLY A 184 11.15 7.91 16.37
CA GLY A 184 12.03 9.01 16.78
C GLY A 184 11.44 10.40 16.50
N PRO A 185 11.10 10.77 15.25
CA PRO A 185 10.47 12.06 14.97
C PRO A 185 9.12 12.23 15.69
N MET A 186 8.32 11.17 15.82
CA MET A 186 7.05 11.21 16.57
C MET A 186 7.27 11.52 18.06
N ALA A 187 8.22 10.84 18.71
CA ALA A 187 8.58 11.10 20.11
C ALA A 187 9.08 12.54 20.32
N ARG A 188 9.85 13.09 19.37
CA ARG A 188 10.25 14.50 19.41
C ARG A 188 9.05 15.45 19.33
N ASN A 189 8.03 15.12 18.54
CA ASN A 189 6.83 15.93 18.44
C ASN A 189 5.95 15.84 19.69
N ILE A 190 5.84 14.65 20.31
CA ILE A 190 5.23 14.48 21.65
C ILE A 190 5.95 15.36 22.68
N LEU A 191 7.28 15.34 22.71
CA LEU A 191 8.07 16.15 23.65
C LEU A 191 7.88 17.66 23.42
N LYS A 192 7.91 18.11 22.15
CA LYS A 192 7.65 19.53 21.79
C LYS A 192 6.24 19.98 22.18
N ALA A 193 5.26 19.07 22.17
CA ALA A 193 3.90 19.33 22.62
C ALA A 193 3.79 19.39 24.15
N GLY A 194 4.86 19.15 24.92
CA GLY A 194 4.90 19.36 26.36
C GLY A 194 4.48 18.16 27.22
N PHE A 195 4.34 16.97 26.62
CA PHE A 195 4.14 15.74 27.38
C PHE A 195 5.43 15.29 28.09
N GLU A 196 5.29 14.69 29.27
CA GLU A 196 6.40 14.06 29.97
C GLU A 196 6.73 12.74 29.27
N LEU A 197 7.84 12.72 28.53
CA LEU A 197 8.19 11.62 27.65
C LEU A 197 9.13 10.61 28.31
N THR A 198 8.79 9.35 28.14
CA THR A 198 9.67 8.20 28.34
C THR A 198 9.97 7.54 27.01
N VAL A 199 11.23 7.26 26.73
CA VAL A 199 11.66 6.55 25.54
C VAL A 199 12.21 5.18 25.93
N CYS A 200 11.70 4.15 25.26
CA CYS A 200 12.18 2.79 25.40
C CYS A 200 12.72 2.28 24.06
N ASP A 201 14.00 1.94 24.01
CA ASP A 201 14.63 1.32 22.85
C ASP A 201 15.79 0.41 23.29
N ARG A 202 16.19 -0.53 22.43
CA ARG A 202 17.38 -1.35 22.65
C ARG A 202 18.66 -0.62 22.22
N ASP A 203 18.53 0.38 21.35
CA ASP A 203 19.65 1.15 20.83
C ASP A 203 20.01 2.28 21.80
N GLU A 204 21.13 2.10 22.52
CA GLU A 204 21.64 3.09 23.48
C GLU A 204 21.97 4.44 22.82
N ALA A 205 22.38 4.46 21.55
CA ALA A 205 22.65 5.70 20.84
C ALA A 205 21.36 6.49 20.57
N ALA A 206 20.27 5.78 20.26
CA ALA A 206 18.95 6.40 20.12
C ALA A 206 18.48 6.96 21.47
N LEU A 207 18.65 6.23 22.58
CA LEU A 207 18.31 6.70 23.91
C LEU A 207 19.11 7.95 24.32
N ALA A 208 20.42 7.97 24.08
CA ALA A 208 21.27 9.11 24.44
C ALA A 208 20.80 10.42 23.78
N ALA A 209 20.33 10.36 22.53
CA ALA A 209 19.78 11.51 21.83
C ALA A 209 18.51 12.08 22.50
N PHE A 210 17.68 11.24 23.12
CA PHE A 210 16.48 11.67 23.84
C PHE A 210 16.76 12.10 25.28
N ALA A 211 17.72 11.47 25.95
CA ALA A 211 18.18 11.90 27.26
C ALA A 211 18.71 13.35 27.21
N ALA A 212 19.43 13.71 26.15
CA ALA A 212 19.89 15.09 25.92
C ALA A 212 18.75 16.11 25.72
N LEU A 213 17.54 15.64 25.36
CA LEU A 213 16.34 16.45 25.24
C LEU A 213 15.50 16.46 26.53
N GLY A 214 15.95 15.80 27.59
CA GLY A 214 15.28 15.75 28.89
C GLY A 214 14.23 14.64 29.03
N ALA A 215 14.16 13.69 28.09
CA ALA A 215 13.27 12.53 28.21
C ALA A 215 13.83 11.47 29.17
N ARG A 216 12.96 10.78 29.91
CA ARG A 216 13.33 9.56 30.62
C ARG A 216 13.66 8.48 29.60
N CYS A 217 14.72 7.70 29.83
CA CYS A 217 15.15 6.65 28.91
C CYS A 217 15.26 5.31 29.62
N THR A 218 14.84 4.23 28.97
CA THR A 218 14.95 2.85 29.47
C THR A 218 15.18 1.88 28.31
N THR A 219 15.73 0.70 28.61
CA THR A 219 15.81 -0.43 27.67
C THR A 219 14.75 -1.51 27.94
N ARG A 220 13.92 -1.34 28.99
CA ARG A 220 12.90 -2.30 29.42
C ARG A 220 11.51 -1.71 29.27
N ALA A 221 10.65 -2.41 28.54
CA ALA A 221 9.26 -1.99 28.34
C ALA A 221 8.45 -2.00 29.65
N ALA A 222 8.79 -2.86 30.62
CA ALA A 222 8.20 -2.87 31.96
C ALA A 222 8.30 -1.50 32.66
N ASP A 223 9.37 -0.74 32.45
CA ASP A 223 9.59 0.57 33.10
C ASP A 223 8.70 1.69 32.49
N CYS A 224 7.90 1.37 31.47
CA CYS A 224 6.94 2.27 30.84
C CYS A 224 5.51 2.11 31.40
N ALA A 225 5.28 1.15 32.30
CA ALA A 225 3.95 0.77 32.78
C ALA A 225 3.27 1.84 33.66
N ASP A 226 4.04 2.76 34.23
CA ASP A 226 3.54 3.86 35.08
C ASP A 226 2.98 5.05 34.28
N CYS A 227 3.20 5.08 32.96
CA CYS A 227 2.75 6.15 32.09
C CYS A 227 1.22 6.10 31.87
N ASP A 228 0.62 7.22 31.48
CA ASP A 228 -0.80 7.27 31.11
C ASP A 228 -1.03 6.55 29.77
N VAL A 229 -0.11 6.73 28.83
CA VAL A 229 -0.15 6.12 27.50
C VAL A 229 1.20 5.51 27.13
N VAL A 230 1.17 4.35 26.48
CA VAL A 230 2.33 3.71 25.88
C VAL A 230 2.09 3.54 24.37
N ALA A 231 2.80 4.30 23.55
CA ALA A 231 2.80 4.19 22.10
C ALA A 231 3.86 3.17 21.66
N VAL A 232 3.44 2.14 20.92
CA VAL A 232 4.30 1.05 20.46
C VAL A 232 4.59 1.20 18.96
N LEU A 233 5.84 1.51 18.62
CA LEU A 233 6.37 1.68 17.26
C LEU A 233 7.57 0.77 16.98
N VAL A 234 7.29 -0.52 16.93
CA VAL A 234 8.27 -1.56 16.55
C VAL A 234 7.97 -2.13 15.16
N ALA A 235 8.94 -2.80 14.55
CA ALA A 235 8.89 -3.17 13.13
C ALA A 235 8.02 -4.40 12.83
N THR A 236 7.90 -5.34 13.77
CA THR A 236 7.24 -6.63 13.52
C THR A 236 6.22 -7.01 14.59
N PRO A 237 5.20 -7.81 14.25
CA PRO A 237 4.26 -8.35 15.24
C PRO A 237 4.94 -9.10 16.38
N ALA A 238 6.00 -9.87 16.08
CA ALA A 238 6.78 -10.58 17.08
C ALA A 238 7.47 -9.62 18.07
N GLN A 239 7.98 -8.49 17.59
CA GLN A 239 8.52 -7.45 18.47
C GLN A 239 7.41 -6.81 19.31
N THR A 240 6.23 -6.54 18.74
CA THR A 240 5.07 -6.02 19.48
C THR A 240 4.68 -6.96 20.61
N ARG A 241 4.57 -8.28 20.35
CA ARG A 241 4.33 -9.27 21.40
C ARG A 241 5.44 -9.30 22.44
N ALA A 242 6.70 -9.24 22.03
CA ALA A 242 7.82 -9.29 22.95
C ALA A 242 7.83 -8.09 23.92
N VAL A 243 7.60 -6.87 23.42
CA VAL A 243 7.59 -5.67 24.27
C VAL A 243 6.35 -5.57 25.15
N LEU A 244 5.23 -6.19 24.77
CA LEU A 244 4.00 -6.18 25.56
C LEU A 244 3.92 -7.33 26.55
N LEU A 245 4.19 -8.56 26.10
CA LEU A 245 3.92 -9.81 26.82
C LEU A 245 5.18 -10.62 27.17
N GLY A 246 6.33 -10.28 26.58
CA GLY A 246 7.58 -11.01 26.79
C GLY A 246 8.22 -10.72 28.15
N SER A 247 9.35 -11.38 28.41
CA SER A 247 10.15 -11.10 29.61
C SER A 247 10.70 -9.69 29.58
N GLY A 248 10.52 -8.93 30.66
CA GLY A 248 10.80 -7.49 30.70
C GLY A 248 9.81 -6.64 29.88
N GLY A 249 8.72 -7.26 29.41
CA GLY A 249 7.64 -6.61 28.67
C GLY A 249 6.76 -5.74 29.57
N LEU A 250 5.95 -4.90 28.93
CA LEU A 250 5.08 -3.93 29.60
C LEU A 250 4.19 -4.58 30.67
N LEU A 251 3.61 -5.76 30.38
CA LEU A 251 2.70 -6.47 31.27
C LEU A 251 3.33 -6.79 32.65
N GLU A 252 4.63 -7.06 32.71
CA GLU A 252 5.34 -7.35 33.97
C GLU A 252 5.49 -6.11 34.86
N GLY A 253 5.49 -4.91 34.27
CA GLY A 253 5.59 -3.64 34.99
C GLY A 253 4.26 -3.13 35.54
N VAL A 254 3.12 -3.67 35.08
CA VAL A 254 1.80 -3.18 35.50
C VAL A 254 1.49 -3.60 36.93
N ALA A 255 1.41 -2.58 37.80
CA ALA A 255 0.99 -2.66 39.18
C ALA A 255 -0.49 -2.23 39.32
N ASP A 256 -0.77 -1.17 40.06
CA ASP A 256 -2.15 -0.77 40.42
C ASP A 256 -2.87 0.06 39.33
N LYS A 257 -2.11 0.77 38.49
CA LYS A 257 -2.63 1.58 37.39
C LYS A 257 -2.12 1.00 36.07
N ALA A 258 -3.06 0.75 35.15
CA ALA A 258 -2.74 0.27 33.81
C ALA A 258 -2.71 1.43 32.79
N PRO A 259 -1.71 1.47 31.89
CA PRO A 259 -1.66 2.44 30.81
C PRO A 259 -2.70 2.13 29.73
N ILE A 260 -3.00 3.11 28.89
CA ILE A 260 -3.56 2.85 27.57
C ILE A 260 -2.41 2.51 26.62
N VAL A 261 -2.51 1.41 25.89
CA VAL A 261 -1.52 1.01 24.89
C VAL A 261 -2.04 1.35 23.51
N ALA A 262 -1.27 2.15 22.75
CA ALA A 262 -1.54 2.45 21.35
C ALA A 262 -0.53 1.72 20.45
N VAL A 263 -0.98 0.71 19.72
CA VAL A 263 -0.15 0.00 18.74
C VAL A 263 -0.18 0.77 17.43
N MET A 264 0.91 1.48 17.14
CA MET A 264 1.03 2.35 15.97
C MET A 264 1.80 1.69 14.81
N GLY A 265 2.49 0.58 15.09
CA GLY A 265 3.02 -0.31 14.05
C GLY A 265 1.92 -1.06 13.31
N THR A 266 2.15 -1.38 12.03
CA THR A 266 1.19 -2.14 11.21
C THR A 266 1.33 -3.65 11.44
N ILE A 267 0.28 -4.26 12.01
CA ILE A 267 0.18 -5.69 12.31
C ILE A 267 -1.17 -6.27 11.85
N ALA A 268 -1.35 -7.58 11.94
CA ALA A 268 -2.62 -8.22 11.59
C ALA A 268 -3.76 -7.80 12.56
N PRO A 269 -4.99 -7.57 12.08
CA PRO A 269 -6.12 -7.24 12.96
C PRO A 269 -6.38 -8.31 14.04
N ASN A 270 -6.28 -9.59 13.70
CA ASN A 270 -6.46 -10.68 14.69
C ASN A 270 -5.39 -10.66 15.79
N GLU A 271 -4.17 -10.19 15.48
CA GLU A 271 -3.12 -10.03 16.48
C GLU A 271 -3.50 -8.96 17.51
N MET A 272 -4.19 -7.88 17.10
CA MET A 272 -4.72 -6.88 18.04
C MET A 272 -5.72 -7.50 19.02
N THR A 273 -6.62 -8.36 18.53
CA THR A 273 -7.59 -9.07 19.39
C THR A 273 -6.88 -9.98 20.38
N SER A 274 -5.92 -10.80 19.93
CA SER A 274 -5.16 -11.69 20.81
C SER A 274 -4.29 -10.93 21.82
N LEU A 275 -3.76 -9.75 21.46
CA LEU A 275 -3.08 -8.88 22.40
C LEU A 275 -4.04 -8.32 23.44
N ALA A 276 -5.22 -7.84 23.03
CA ALA A 276 -6.21 -7.31 23.97
C ALA A 276 -6.64 -8.34 25.02
N GLU A 277 -6.92 -9.58 24.61
CA GLU A 277 -7.27 -10.67 25.53
C GLU A 277 -6.17 -10.94 26.57
N ALA A 278 -4.90 -10.93 26.16
CA ALA A 278 -3.78 -11.14 27.08
C ALA A 278 -3.59 -9.96 28.05
N LEU A 279 -3.76 -8.74 27.55
CA LEU A 279 -3.57 -7.49 28.30
C LEU A 279 -4.74 -7.17 29.25
N GLU A 280 -5.95 -7.68 28.97
CA GLU A 280 -7.14 -7.49 29.80
C GLU A 280 -6.95 -8.02 31.23
N THR A 281 -6.14 -9.07 31.40
CA THR A 281 -5.79 -9.64 32.72
C THR A 281 -5.15 -8.64 33.69
N LYS A 282 -4.60 -7.54 33.16
CA LYS A 282 -3.99 -6.44 33.91
C LYS A 282 -4.74 -5.11 33.74
N GLY A 283 -5.94 -5.12 33.16
CA GLY A 283 -6.77 -3.93 32.97
C GLY A 283 -6.21 -2.92 31.95
N ILE A 284 -5.28 -3.35 31.09
CA ILE A 284 -4.69 -2.49 30.07
C ILE A 284 -5.68 -2.33 28.92
N ALA A 285 -6.02 -1.08 28.60
CA ALA A 285 -6.81 -0.76 27.42
C ALA A 285 -5.92 -0.73 26.18
N LEU A 286 -6.34 -1.38 25.10
CA LEU A 286 -5.60 -1.46 23.84
C LEU A 286 -6.34 -0.73 22.72
N VAL A 287 -5.61 0.06 21.93
CA VAL A 287 -6.07 0.62 20.66
C VAL A 287 -5.05 0.32 19.56
N ASP A 288 -5.50 0.08 18.33
CA ASP A 288 -4.65 0.22 17.16
C ASP A 288 -4.71 1.67 16.68
N ALA A 289 -3.55 2.26 16.40
CA ALA A 289 -3.44 3.60 15.85
C ALA A 289 -2.37 3.68 14.74
N PRO A 290 -2.42 2.79 13.72
CA PRO A 290 -1.46 2.83 12.62
C PRO A 290 -1.44 4.16 11.88
N ILE A 291 -0.28 4.47 11.31
CA ILE A 291 0.03 5.80 10.76
C ILE A 291 0.32 5.76 9.26
N SER A 292 0.04 6.85 8.55
CA SER A 292 0.41 7.08 7.15
C SER A 292 0.99 8.48 6.95
N GLY A 293 1.91 8.65 6.00
CA GLY A 293 2.62 9.92 5.74
C GLY A 293 4.15 9.82 5.69
N GLY A 294 4.71 8.65 6.02
CA GLY A 294 6.16 8.40 5.95
C GLY A 294 6.97 9.22 6.95
N THR A 295 8.29 9.17 6.82
CA THR A 295 9.24 9.85 7.74
C THR A 295 9.04 11.36 7.75
N MET A 296 8.81 11.97 6.60
CA MET A 296 8.51 13.41 6.48
C MET A 296 7.25 13.79 7.24
N GLY A 297 6.16 13.03 7.08
CA GLY A 297 4.94 13.27 7.83
C GLY A 297 5.14 13.14 9.35
N ALA A 298 5.98 12.20 9.77
CA ALA A 298 6.34 12.00 11.16
C ALA A 298 7.18 13.15 11.73
N GLU A 299 8.14 13.68 10.96
CA GLU A 299 8.96 14.85 11.32
C GLU A 299 8.11 16.10 11.47
N ASP A 300 7.22 16.33 10.50
CA ASP A 300 6.39 17.54 10.42
C ASP A 300 5.16 17.50 11.34
N GLY A 301 4.86 16.36 11.98
CA GLY A 301 3.66 16.19 12.78
C GLY A 301 2.37 16.24 11.95
N THR A 302 2.42 15.69 10.73
CA THR A 302 1.34 15.75 9.73
C THR A 302 0.78 14.38 9.36
N LEU A 303 1.12 13.34 10.12
CA LEU A 303 0.64 11.99 9.89
C LEU A 303 -0.90 11.91 9.84
N ALA A 304 -1.38 10.99 9.00
CA ALA A 304 -2.72 10.45 9.13
C ALA A 304 -2.67 9.26 10.12
N ILE A 305 -3.52 9.29 11.14
CA ILE A 305 -3.58 8.29 12.21
C ILE A 305 -4.97 7.63 12.18
N MET A 306 -5.00 6.31 12.04
CA MET A 306 -6.21 5.50 11.85
C MET A 306 -6.48 4.69 13.11
N MET A 307 -7.39 5.14 13.96
CA MET A 307 -7.60 4.57 15.29
C MET A 307 -8.75 3.57 15.32
N GLY A 308 -8.50 2.33 15.75
CA GLY A 308 -9.53 1.38 16.11
C GLY A 308 -9.57 1.16 17.63
N GLY A 309 -10.78 1.04 18.18
CA GLY A 309 -10.98 0.87 19.61
C GLY A 309 -12.27 1.54 20.11
N ALA A 310 -12.47 1.52 21.42
CA ALA A 310 -13.63 2.14 22.05
C ALA A 310 -13.65 3.67 21.80
N PRO A 311 -14.81 4.28 21.48
CA PRO A 311 -14.91 5.72 21.22
C PRO A 311 -14.38 6.60 22.36
N GLU A 312 -14.52 6.16 23.61
CA GLU A 312 -14.02 6.91 24.77
C GLU A 312 -12.50 6.95 24.82
N LEU A 313 -11.82 5.92 24.30
CA LEU A 313 -10.35 5.93 24.17
C LEU A 313 -9.91 6.86 23.05
N PHE A 314 -10.69 6.97 21.97
CA PHE A 314 -10.41 7.90 20.88
C PHE A 314 -10.38 9.35 21.38
N GLU A 315 -11.43 9.79 22.08
CA GLU A 315 -11.49 11.16 22.60
C GLU A 315 -10.37 11.44 23.62
N ARG A 316 -10.08 10.47 24.51
CA ARG A 316 -8.99 10.61 25.48
C ARG A 316 -7.63 10.73 24.81
N LEU A 317 -7.36 9.96 23.76
CA LEU A 317 -6.07 9.94 23.07
C LEU A 317 -5.92 11.05 22.03
N ARG A 318 -7.01 11.67 21.58
CA ARG A 318 -7.01 12.73 20.55
C ARG A 318 -5.92 13.80 20.76
N PRO A 319 -5.74 14.39 21.97
CA PRO A 319 -4.73 15.43 22.17
C PRO A 319 -3.29 14.93 21.93
N LEU A 320 -3.01 13.68 22.32
CA LEU A 320 -1.73 13.04 22.05
C LEU A 320 -1.54 12.78 20.56
N MET A 321 -2.57 12.28 19.87
CA MET A 321 -2.49 11.98 18.44
C MET A 321 -2.30 13.26 17.60
N GLU A 322 -2.95 14.36 17.98
CA GLU A 322 -2.79 15.68 17.36
C GLU A 322 -1.38 16.29 17.52
N SER A 323 -0.58 15.80 18.48
CA SER A 323 0.84 16.19 18.57
C SER A 323 1.70 15.60 17.46
N MET A 324 1.24 14.51 16.81
CA MET A 324 2.00 13.76 15.82
C MET A 324 1.35 13.74 14.43
N GLY A 325 0.08 14.13 14.33
CA GLY A 325 -0.72 14.04 13.12
C GLY A 325 -1.70 15.19 12.94
N LYS A 326 -2.14 15.38 11.70
CA LYS A 326 -3.17 16.38 11.33
C LYS A 326 -4.50 15.76 10.92
N ALA A 327 -4.49 14.47 10.57
CA ALA A 327 -5.68 13.75 10.14
C ALA A 327 -5.90 12.55 11.05
N ILE A 328 -6.76 12.70 12.06
CA ILE A 328 -6.99 11.70 13.10
C ILE A 328 -8.37 11.10 12.87
N TYR A 329 -8.43 9.80 12.59
CA TYR A 329 -9.66 9.09 12.23
C TYR A 329 -10.01 8.06 13.29
N HIS A 330 -11.28 7.97 13.69
CA HIS A 330 -11.82 6.80 14.37
C HIS A 330 -12.39 5.85 13.30
N CYS A 331 -11.83 4.66 13.22
CA CYS A 331 -12.13 3.67 12.19
C CYS A 331 -13.11 2.58 12.69
N GLY A 332 -13.64 2.71 13.90
CA GLY A 332 -14.51 1.72 14.53
C GLY A 332 -13.83 0.89 15.62
N SER A 333 -14.17 -0.39 15.70
CA SER A 333 -13.74 -1.28 16.79
C SER A 333 -12.26 -1.67 16.70
N LEU A 334 -11.72 -2.29 17.77
CA LEU A 334 -10.31 -2.69 17.81
C LEU A 334 -9.95 -3.56 16.59
N GLY A 335 -8.85 -3.21 15.91
CA GLY A 335 -8.36 -3.90 14.70
C GLY A 335 -8.82 -3.27 13.39
N THR A 336 -9.86 -2.43 13.39
CA THR A 336 -10.31 -1.76 12.16
C THR A 336 -9.35 -0.67 11.68
N GLY A 337 -8.57 -0.08 12.59
CA GLY A 337 -7.46 0.82 12.25
C GLY A 337 -6.38 0.09 11.43
N GLN A 338 -6.02 -1.13 11.84
CA GLN A 338 -5.11 -2.00 11.09
C GLN A 338 -5.68 -2.38 9.73
N VAL A 339 -6.96 -2.77 9.64
CA VAL A 339 -7.63 -3.05 8.35
C VAL A 339 -7.55 -1.83 7.43
N THR A 340 -7.94 -0.66 7.94
CA THR A 340 -7.93 0.61 7.20
C THR A 340 -6.52 0.93 6.69
N LYS A 341 -5.50 0.77 7.55
CA LYS A 341 -4.10 0.98 7.17
C LYS A 341 -3.64 0.01 6.08
N ILE A 342 -3.93 -1.28 6.23
CA ILE A 342 -3.53 -2.31 5.27
C ILE A 342 -4.17 -2.03 3.91
N VAL A 343 -5.46 -1.71 3.87
CA VAL A 343 -6.18 -1.33 2.64
C VAL A 343 -5.61 -0.04 2.03
N ASN A 344 -5.33 0.98 2.84
CA ASN A 344 -4.67 2.19 2.36
C ASN A 344 -3.29 1.88 1.76
N ASN A 345 -2.51 1.01 2.39
CA ASN A 345 -1.17 0.67 1.93
C ASN A 345 -1.19 -0.11 0.62
N ILE A 346 -2.13 -1.04 0.39
CA ILE A 346 -2.18 -1.73 -0.91
C ILE A 346 -2.50 -0.78 -2.07
N VAL A 347 -3.34 0.23 -1.84
CA VAL A 347 -3.60 1.28 -2.85
C VAL A 347 -2.32 2.07 -3.10
N GLY A 348 -1.64 2.51 -2.05
CA GLY A 348 -0.37 3.23 -2.16
C GLY A 348 0.72 2.43 -2.90
N VAL A 349 0.94 1.18 -2.53
CA VAL A 349 1.95 0.31 -3.17
C VAL A 349 1.60 0.06 -4.63
N THR A 350 0.33 -0.22 -4.95
CA THR A 350 -0.11 -0.42 -6.34
C THR A 350 0.20 0.80 -7.19
N THR A 351 -0.21 1.97 -6.69
CA THR A 351 0.02 3.26 -7.35
C THR A 351 1.51 3.56 -7.53
N GLN A 352 2.32 3.29 -6.52
CA GLN A 352 3.77 3.50 -6.59
C GLN A 352 4.42 2.65 -7.69
N MET A 353 4.08 1.36 -7.74
CA MET A 353 4.62 0.43 -8.73
C MET A 353 4.21 0.82 -10.17
N ILE A 354 2.92 1.10 -10.40
CA ILE A 354 2.46 1.47 -11.75
C ILE A 354 2.97 2.85 -12.19
N ALA A 355 3.11 3.81 -11.25
CA ALA A 355 3.67 5.12 -11.55
C ALA A 355 5.15 5.00 -11.96
N ALA A 356 5.92 4.12 -11.33
CA ALA A 356 7.32 3.89 -11.72
C ALA A 356 7.46 3.38 -13.16
N GLU A 357 6.56 2.50 -13.60
CA GLU A 357 6.53 2.02 -15.00
C GLU A 357 6.07 3.13 -15.96
N ALA A 358 5.03 3.90 -15.59
CA ALA A 358 4.57 5.03 -16.40
C ALA A 358 5.67 6.10 -16.57
N TYR A 359 6.42 6.41 -15.51
CA TYR A 359 7.54 7.34 -15.56
C TYR A 359 8.70 6.80 -16.38
N ARG A 360 8.99 5.50 -16.31
CA ARG A 360 9.96 4.86 -17.20
C ARG A 360 9.60 5.07 -18.66
N ILE A 361 8.34 4.80 -19.03
CA ILE A 361 7.83 5.02 -20.40
C ILE A 361 8.00 6.48 -20.79
N CYS A 362 7.67 7.44 -19.92
CA CYS A 362 7.86 8.87 -20.20
C CYS A 362 9.32 9.21 -20.50
N LEU A 363 10.24 8.80 -19.61
CA LEU A 363 11.67 9.07 -19.73
C LEU A 363 12.26 8.44 -20.99
N ASP A 364 11.91 7.19 -21.29
CA ASP A 364 12.39 6.47 -22.48
C ASP A 364 11.84 7.06 -23.79
N ASN A 365 10.74 7.83 -23.73
CA ASN A 365 10.19 8.59 -24.85
C ASN A 365 10.61 10.07 -24.83
N GLY A 366 11.61 10.44 -24.02
CA GLY A 366 12.20 11.78 -24.00
C GLY A 366 11.36 12.85 -23.31
N LEU A 367 10.34 12.46 -22.54
CA LEU A 367 9.55 13.38 -21.73
C LEU A 367 10.28 13.68 -20.41
N LYS A 368 10.13 14.91 -19.92
CA LYS A 368 10.63 15.31 -18.60
C LYS A 368 9.54 15.12 -17.56
N LEU A 369 9.90 14.56 -16.40
CA LEU A 369 8.93 14.34 -15.32
C LEU A 369 8.31 15.64 -14.81
N GLY A 370 9.09 16.73 -14.77
CA GLY A 370 8.60 18.07 -14.44
C GLY A 370 7.47 18.58 -15.34
N ASP A 371 7.42 18.15 -16.60
CA ASP A 371 6.39 18.58 -17.55
C ASP A 371 5.14 17.67 -17.52
N VAL A 372 5.32 16.35 -17.28
CA VAL A 372 4.22 15.38 -17.33
C VAL A 372 3.48 15.21 -16.00
N ILE A 373 4.17 15.35 -14.86
CA ILE A 373 3.55 15.18 -13.53
C ILE A 373 2.38 16.16 -13.32
N PRO A 374 2.49 17.46 -13.66
CA PRO A 374 1.35 18.39 -13.56
C PRO A 374 0.14 17.97 -14.40
N ILE A 375 0.34 17.29 -15.53
CA ILE A 375 -0.74 16.76 -16.37
C ILE A 375 -1.46 15.61 -15.66
N TYR A 376 -0.72 14.73 -14.99
CA TYR A 376 -1.31 13.63 -14.21
C TYR A 376 -2.08 14.15 -13.00
N GLU A 377 -1.53 15.15 -12.30
CA GLU A 377 -2.18 15.79 -11.15
C GLU A 377 -3.49 16.48 -11.53
N ALA A 378 -3.54 17.13 -12.69
CA ALA A 378 -4.76 17.74 -13.21
C ALA A 378 -5.74 16.74 -13.84
N GLY A 379 -5.26 15.53 -14.18
CA GLY A 379 -6.00 14.51 -14.92
C GLY A 379 -6.52 13.36 -14.04
N THR A 380 -7.04 12.33 -14.70
CA THR A 380 -7.55 11.12 -14.03
C THR A 380 -6.46 10.20 -13.49
N GLY A 381 -5.19 10.49 -13.76
CA GLY A 381 -4.04 9.76 -13.23
C GLY A 381 -3.65 10.19 -11.81
N ARG A 382 -4.28 11.23 -11.26
CA ARG A 382 -3.94 11.86 -9.98
C ARG A 382 -3.87 10.88 -8.82
N ASN A 383 -2.76 10.92 -8.06
CA ASN A 383 -2.53 10.13 -6.85
C ASN A 383 -1.37 10.71 -6.00
N PHE A 384 -0.98 10.04 -4.91
CA PHE A 384 0.04 10.58 -3.99
C PHE A 384 1.45 10.75 -4.62
N ILE A 385 1.74 10.06 -5.72
CA ILE A 385 2.98 10.14 -6.51
C ILE A 385 2.84 11.10 -7.69
N THR A 386 1.80 11.94 -7.76
CA THR A 386 1.64 12.92 -8.85
C THR A 386 1.58 14.36 -8.39
N ARG A 387 1.65 14.63 -7.08
CA ARG A 387 1.43 15.97 -6.53
C ARG A 387 2.31 17.04 -7.19
N ASP A 388 3.62 16.83 -7.13
CA ASP A 388 4.60 17.64 -7.84
C ASP A 388 5.91 16.86 -8.01
N VAL A 389 6.75 17.32 -8.95
CA VAL A 389 8.00 16.63 -9.30
C VAL A 389 9.01 16.61 -8.15
N THR A 390 9.01 17.61 -7.26
CA THR A 390 9.91 17.67 -6.11
C THR A 390 9.51 16.62 -5.08
N ASP A 391 8.22 16.51 -4.76
CA ASP A 391 7.71 15.45 -3.88
C ASP A 391 8.03 14.06 -4.42
N VAL A 392 7.83 13.84 -5.73
CA VAL A 392 8.11 12.57 -6.39
C VAL A 392 9.59 12.23 -6.34
N THR A 393 10.46 13.11 -6.85
CA THR A 393 11.92 12.86 -6.89
C THR A 393 12.49 12.66 -5.49
N ARG A 394 12.02 13.42 -4.50
CA ARG A 394 12.38 13.25 -3.09
C ARG A 394 11.94 11.89 -2.54
N ALA A 395 10.73 11.46 -2.84
CA ALA A 395 10.24 10.15 -2.41
C ALA A 395 11.07 9.01 -3.00
N TYR A 396 11.29 9.01 -4.32
CA TYR A 396 12.14 8.01 -4.98
C TYR A 396 13.60 8.07 -4.51
N THR A 397 14.14 9.26 -4.22
CA THR A 397 15.47 9.42 -3.62
C THR A 397 15.53 8.75 -2.24
N SER A 398 14.52 8.95 -1.39
CA SER A 398 14.47 8.32 -0.06
C SER A 398 14.41 6.78 -0.14
N TRP A 399 13.81 6.24 -1.20
CA TRP A 399 13.68 4.80 -1.41
C TRP A 399 14.86 4.14 -2.10
N THR A 400 15.66 4.91 -2.84
CA THR A 400 16.78 4.37 -3.65
C THR A 400 18.15 4.93 -3.27
N GLY A 401 18.22 5.84 -2.30
CA GLY A 401 19.47 6.48 -1.90
C GLY A 401 20.57 5.48 -1.52
N ARG A 402 20.20 4.34 -0.92
CA ARG A 402 21.07 3.16 -0.78
C ARG A 402 20.29 1.91 -1.16
N ARG A 403 20.99 0.88 -1.60
CA ARG A 403 20.38 -0.43 -1.87
C ARG A 403 19.63 -1.00 -0.66
N GLN A 404 20.18 -0.82 0.54
CA GLN A 404 19.53 -1.27 1.77
C GLN A 404 18.19 -0.58 2.02
N ASP A 405 18.03 0.70 1.67
CA ASP A 405 16.79 1.44 1.86
C ASP A 405 15.69 0.89 0.95
N PHE A 406 16.05 0.56 -0.30
CA PHE A 406 15.16 -0.10 -1.24
C PHE A 406 14.75 -1.49 -0.75
N ASP A 407 15.71 -2.31 -0.31
CA ASP A 407 15.42 -3.67 0.17
C ASP A 407 14.52 -3.64 1.43
N ASN A 408 14.72 -2.66 2.31
CA ASN A 408 13.88 -2.43 3.49
C ASN A 408 12.45 -2.04 3.09
N LEU A 409 12.30 -1.10 2.15
CA LEU A 409 10.99 -0.71 1.64
C LEU A 409 10.27 -1.91 1.01
N GLN A 410 10.97 -2.69 0.19
CA GLN A 410 10.42 -3.90 -0.43
C GLN A 410 9.96 -4.92 0.61
N ALA A 411 10.72 -5.10 1.70
CA ALA A 411 10.31 -5.96 2.80
C ALA A 411 9.01 -5.47 3.47
N ILE A 412 8.87 -4.15 3.68
CA ILE A 412 7.65 -3.54 4.21
C ILE A 412 6.47 -3.76 3.26
N MET A 413 6.63 -3.48 1.97
CA MET A 413 5.58 -3.66 0.96
C MET A 413 5.13 -5.12 0.89
N ARG A 414 6.07 -6.09 0.84
CA ARG A 414 5.74 -7.52 0.85
C ARG A 414 4.98 -7.94 2.11
N LYS A 415 5.38 -7.43 3.27
CA LYS A 415 4.69 -7.69 4.54
C LYS A 415 3.25 -7.17 4.48
N ASP A 416 3.04 -5.94 4.03
CA ASP A 416 1.69 -5.34 3.94
C ASP A 416 0.80 -6.04 2.89
N ILE A 417 1.35 -6.46 1.74
CA ILE A 417 0.60 -7.27 0.76
C ILE A 417 0.24 -8.65 1.34
N GLY A 418 1.16 -9.28 2.09
CA GLY A 418 0.87 -10.54 2.78
C GLY A 418 -0.26 -10.40 3.80
N LEU A 419 -0.26 -9.32 4.58
CA LEU A 419 -1.36 -9.00 5.50
C LEU A 419 -2.66 -8.76 4.75
N ALA A 420 -2.64 -8.02 3.64
CA ALA A 420 -3.81 -7.73 2.82
C ALA A 420 -4.43 -9.00 2.22
N LEU A 421 -3.61 -9.93 1.74
CA LEU A 421 -4.08 -11.23 1.25
C LEU A 421 -4.75 -12.02 2.36
N SER A 422 -4.14 -12.06 3.55
CA SER A 422 -4.68 -12.79 4.71
C SER A 422 -6.03 -12.23 5.18
N ILE A 423 -6.17 -10.90 5.31
CA ILE A 423 -7.45 -10.30 5.71
C ILE A 423 -8.51 -10.39 4.59
N GLY A 424 -8.06 -10.48 3.33
CA GLY A 424 -8.89 -10.54 2.14
C GLY A 424 -9.36 -11.94 1.75
N GLU A 425 -8.93 -13.00 2.45
CA GLU A 425 -9.28 -14.40 2.15
C GLU A 425 -10.80 -14.63 2.00
N THR A 426 -11.59 -13.88 2.79
CA THR A 426 -13.05 -13.98 2.79
C THR A 426 -13.75 -12.96 1.88
N SER A 427 -13.00 -12.06 1.23
CA SER A 427 -13.51 -11.01 0.34
C SER A 427 -13.81 -11.49 -1.08
N GLY A 428 -13.58 -12.77 -1.39
CA GLY A 428 -13.67 -13.32 -2.74
C GLY A 428 -12.36 -13.19 -3.51
N PRO A 429 -12.35 -13.45 -4.83
CA PRO A 429 -11.12 -13.41 -5.63
C PRO A 429 -10.50 -12.01 -5.69
N LEU A 430 -9.20 -11.91 -5.35
CA LEU A 430 -8.42 -10.67 -5.39
C LEU A 430 -7.28 -10.75 -6.43
N PRO A 431 -7.57 -10.89 -7.75
CA PRO A 431 -6.56 -11.18 -8.77
C PRO A 431 -5.48 -10.10 -8.88
N MET A 432 -5.85 -8.82 -8.75
CA MET A 432 -4.89 -7.71 -8.80
C MET A 432 -3.89 -7.74 -7.64
N LEU A 433 -4.35 -8.12 -6.44
CA LEU A 433 -3.48 -8.22 -5.27
C LEU A 433 -2.48 -9.38 -5.41
N HIS A 434 -2.90 -10.51 -5.98
CA HIS A 434 -2.00 -11.62 -6.30
C HIS A 434 -0.98 -11.24 -7.39
N ALA A 435 -1.40 -10.50 -8.42
CA ALA A 435 -0.49 -9.98 -9.43
C ALA A 435 0.54 -9.03 -8.80
N LEU A 436 0.11 -8.13 -7.91
CA LEU A 436 1.00 -7.24 -7.18
C LEU A 436 1.99 -8.01 -6.30
N GLN A 437 1.55 -9.07 -5.62
CA GLN A 437 2.44 -9.94 -4.85
C GLN A 437 3.54 -10.55 -5.74
N ALA A 438 3.18 -11.04 -6.92
CA ALA A 438 4.15 -11.59 -7.87
C ALA A 438 5.15 -10.54 -8.38
N VAL A 439 4.67 -9.34 -8.69
CA VAL A 439 5.51 -8.20 -9.13
C VAL A 439 6.50 -7.79 -8.03
N LEU A 440 6.07 -7.70 -6.77
CA LEU A 440 6.96 -7.39 -5.64
C LEU A 440 7.96 -8.52 -5.34
N ALA A 441 7.63 -9.76 -5.66
CA ALA A 441 8.55 -10.90 -5.52
C ALA A 441 9.65 -10.88 -6.59
N SER A 442 9.37 -10.33 -7.78
CA SER A 442 10.35 -10.16 -8.86
C SER A 442 11.12 -8.85 -8.81
N ALA A 443 10.76 -7.93 -7.91
CA ALA A 443 11.42 -6.64 -7.79
C ALA A 443 12.90 -6.82 -7.38
N GLY A 444 13.80 -6.30 -8.20
CA GLY A 444 15.24 -6.51 -8.06
C GLY A 444 16.05 -5.35 -8.63
N GLU A 445 17.19 -5.66 -9.25
CA GLU A 445 18.13 -4.65 -9.76
C GLU A 445 17.47 -3.69 -10.77
N GLU A 446 16.74 -4.23 -11.74
CA GLU A 446 16.07 -3.41 -12.76
C GLU A 446 15.05 -2.43 -12.14
N THR A 447 14.31 -2.89 -11.13
CA THR A 447 13.38 -2.03 -10.39
C THR A 447 14.13 -0.93 -9.64
N PHE A 448 15.22 -1.28 -8.96
CA PHE A 448 16.07 -0.33 -8.24
C PHE A 448 16.66 0.73 -9.18
N GLU A 449 17.23 0.32 -10.32
CA GLU A 449 17.77 1.23 -11.33
C GLU A 449 16.68 2.13 -11.94
N ASN A 450 15.49 1.58 -12.18
CA ASN A 450 14.38 2.37 -12.68
C ASN A 450 13.96 3.47 -11.70
N TRP A 451 13.79 3.10 -10.43
CA TRP A 451 13.43 4.03 -9.37
C TRP A 451 14.52 5.08 -9.14
N SER A 452 15.80 4.68 -9.25
CA SER A 452 16.94 5.59 -9.16
C SER A 452 16.97 6.61 -10.30
N ARG A 453 16.58 6.20 -11.53
CA ARG A 453 16.43 7.13 -12.66
C ARG A 453 15.32 8.16 -12.43
N ILE A 454 14.22 7.77 -11.79
CA ILE A 454 13.14 8.68 -11.41
C ILE A 454 13.60 9.66 -10.32
N ALA A 455 14.36 9.19 -9.34
CA ALA A 455 14.94 10.02 -8.27
C ALA A 455 15.81 11.15 -8.84
N GLY A 456 16.57 10.89 -9.90
CA GLY A 456 17.43 11.86 -10.59
C GLY A 456 16.75 12.71 -11.65
N ALA A 457 15.42 12.63 -11.82
CA ALA A 457 14.74 13.43 -12.83
C ALA A 457 14.77 14.92 -12.46
N GLU A 458 15.04 15.78 -13.45
CA GLU A 458 15.07 17.24 -13.25
C GLU A 458 13.73 17.74 -12.70
N THR A 459 13.77 18.45 -11.58
CA THR A 459 12.67 19.33 -11.18
C THR A 459 12.62 20.46 -12.20
N ALA A 460 11.43 20.81 -12.71
CA ALA A 460 11.30 21.81 -13.77
C ALA A 460 12.07 23.09 -13.38
N SER A 461 12.93 23.57 -14.27
CA SER A 461 13.61 24.85 -14.11
C SER A 461 12.57 25.95 -14.04
N SER A 462 12.54 26.67 -12.92
CA SER A 462 11.71 27.85 -12.64
C SER A 462 11.79 28.92 -13.72
#